data_AF-A0A934AFS8-F1
#
_entry.id   AF-A0A934AFS8-F1
#
_cell.length_a   1.000
_cell.length_b   1.000
_cell.length_c   1.000
_cell.angle_alpha   90.00
_cell.angle_beta   90.00
_cell.angle_gamma   90.00
#
_symmetry.space_group_name_H-M   'P 1'
#
loop_
_entity.id
_entity.type
_entity.pdbx_description
1 polymer ?
#
loop_
_entity_poly.entity_id
_entity_poly.type
_entity_poly.pdbx_seq_one_letter_code
_entity_poly.pdbx_strand_id
1 'polypeptide(L)'
;MNYQIKRIHPYWHSNPLILAAVAVGVVIGLVGIRLDSPFMRGLVVALGCLLAGGSILAMARPVLSAFFATLGLIGGLFVFLRPGSQYAESMVLWQKFLSTALFVYFYTILWDSIALVAAALYNFFSDTVGLGGIKLDLESDETSGEAS
;
A
#
# COMPACT_ATOMS: atom_id res chain seq x y z
N MET A 1 24.03 -7.61 -24.42
CA MET A 1 23.35 -6.40 -23.90
C MET A 1 23.07 -6.61 -22.41
N ASN A 2 23.64 -5.79 -21.53
CA ASN A 2 23.53 -5.97 -20.09
C ASN A 2 22.16 -5.48 -19.61
N TYR A 3 21.24 -6.40 -19.32
CA TYR A 3 19.90 -6.05 -18.85
C TYR A 3 19.93 -5.86 -17.33
N GLN A 4 20.19 -4.64 -16.88
CA GLN A 4 20.05 -4.31 -15.46
C GLN A 4 18.56 -4.30 -15.10
N ILE A 5 18.16 -5.15 -14.16
CA ILE A 5 16.82 -5.12 -13.57
C ILE A 5 16.59 -3.69 -13.04
N LYS A 6 15.63 -2.99 -13.64
CA LYS A 6 15.34 -1.59 -13.35
C LYS A 6 14.98 -1.45 -11.87
N ARG A 7 15.76 -0.67 -11.12
CA ARG A 7 15.49 -0.37 -9.70
C ARG A 7 14.01 -0.01 -9.54
N ILE A 8 13.36 -0.61 -8.54
CA ILE A 8 12.00 -0.22 -8.18
C ILE A 8 12.11 1.15 -7.53
N HIS A 9 12.05 2.21 -8.34
CA HIS A 9 12.09 3.59 -7.84
C HIS A 9 10.91 3.79 -6.91
N PRO A 10 11.16 3.91 -5.60
CA PRO A 10 10.09 4.17 -4.68
C PRO A 10 9.85 5.69 -4.64
N TYR A 11 8.58 6.09 -4.71
CA TYR A 11 8.18 7.49 -4.88
C TYR A 11 8.58 8.42 -3.73
N TRP A 12 8.96 7.87 -2.57
CA TRP A 12 9.39 8.67 -1.40
C TRP A 12 10.73 9.37 -1.55
N HIS A 13 11.61 8.93 -2.46
CA HIS A 13 12.85 9.68 -2.71
C HIS A 13 12.59 11.03 -3.39
N SER A 14 11.48 11.13 -4.14
CA SER A 14 11.11 12.36 -4.83
C SER A 14 10.42 13.36 -3.91
N ASN A 15 9.72 12.90 -2.86
CA ASN A 15 8.93 13.74 -1.97
C ASN A 15 9.01 13.24 -0.51
N PRO A 16 10.06 13.59 0.25
CA PRO A 16 10.21 13.16 1.65
C PRO A 16 9.10 13.71 2.56
N LEU A 17 8.41 14.78 2.15
CA LEU A 17 7.27 15.35 2.85
C LEU A 17 6.12 14.35 3.03
N ILE A 18 5.98 13.36 2.14
CA ILE A 18 4.90 12.39 2.23
C ILE A 18 5.11 11.44 3.41
N LEU A 19 6.37 11.06 3.71
CA LEU A 19 6.70 10.27 4.91
C LEU A 19 6.41 11.05 6.19
N ALA A 20 6.72 12.36 6.20
CA ALA A 20 6.38 13.22 7.33
C ALA A 20 4.86 13.31 7.52
N ALA A 21 4.08 13.43 6.43
CA ALA A 21 2.63 13.46 6.48
C ALA A 21 2.04 12.14 7.03
N VAL A 22 2.60 10.98 6.66
CA VAL A 22 2.23 9.69 7.28
C VAL A 22 2.49 9.71 8.78
N ALA A 23 3.69 10.10 9.20
CA ALA A 23 4.05 10.15 10.62
C ALA A 23 3.13 11.09 11.41
N VAL A 24 2.84 12.28 10.87
CA VAL A 24 1.91 13.24 11.49
C VAL A 24 0.50 12.65 11.59
N GLY A 25 0.00 12.00 10.54
CA GLY A 25 -1.32 11.34 10.58
C GLY A 25 -1.42 10.25 11.65
N VAL A 26 -0.37 9.43 11.79
CA VAL A 26 -0.28 8.41 12.85
C VAL A 26 -0.29 9.05 14.23
N VAL A 27 0.50 10.10 14.46
CA VAL A 27 0.55 10.81 15.75
C VAL A 27 -0.81 11.40 16.10
N ILE A 28 -1.47 12.08 15.15
CA ILE A 28 -2.82 12.64 15.34
C ILE A 28 -3.81 11.53 15.72
N GLY A 29 -3.79 10.39 15.02
CA GLY A 29 -4.65 9.25 15.32
C GLY A 29 -4.42 8.71 16.74
N LEU A 30 -3.16 8.54 17.14
CA LEU A 30 -2.79 8.04 18.48
C LEU A 30 -3.19 9.01 19.59
N VAL A 31 -3.03 10.32 19.38
CA VAL A 31 -3.51 11.35 20.31
C VAL A 31 -5.02 11.30 20.43
N GLY A 32 -5.73 11.10 19.30
CA GLY A 32 -7.18 10.97 19.27
C GLY A 32 -7.71 9.89 20.20
N ILE A 33 -7.03 8.74 20.31
CA ILE A 33 -7.42 7.62 21.18
C ILE A 33 -7.46 8.01 22.67
N ARG A 34 -6.64 8.99 23.08
CA ARG A 34 -6.56 9.46 24.47
C ARG A 34 -7.63 10.47 24.85
N LEU A 35 -8.50 10.88 23.90
CA LEU A 35 -9.54 11.87 24.17
C LEU A 35 -10.74 11.24 24.90
N ASP A 36 -11.16 11.87 25.99
CA ASP A 36 -12.26 11.39 26.83
C ASP A 36 -13.61 11.45 26.11
N SER A 37 -13.87 12.52 25.36
CA SER A 37 -15.14 12.67 24.64
C SER A 37 -15.22 11.70 23.45
N PRO A 38 -16.26 10.84 23.36
CA PRO A 38 -16.36 9.82 22.31
C PRO A 38 -16.49 10.43 20.91
N PHE A 39 -17.15 11.58 20.80
CA PHE A 39 -17.29 12.29 19.53
C PHE A 39 -15.95 12.83 19.00
N MET A 40 -15.20 13.61 19.80
CA MET A 40 -13.89 14.12 19.37
C MET A 40 -12.91 12.97 19.12
N ARG A 41 -12.95 11.91 19.92
CA ARG A 41 -12.13 10.71 19.72
C ARG A 41 -12.32 10.13 18.32
N GLY A 42 -13.58 9.89 17.93
CA GLY A 42 -13.89 9.38 16.59
C GLY A 42 -13.42 10.31 15.48
N LEU A 43 -13.65 11.62 15.63
CA LEU A 43 -13.28 12.63 14.64
C LEU A 43 -11.77 12.72 14.46
N VAL A 44 -11.00 12.84 15.54
CA VAL A 44 -9.53 12.99 15.49
C VAL A 44 -8.86 11.72 14.98
N VAL A 45 -9.35 10.54 15.40
CA VAL A 45 -8.87 9.25 14.86
C VAL A 45 -9.14 9.15 13.36
N ALA A 46 -10.35 9.51 12.92
CA ALA A 46 -10.70 9.49 11.50
C ALA A 46 -9.80 10.42 10.68
N LEU A 47 -9.55 11.64 11.16
CA LEU A 47 -8.63 12.59 10.50
C LEU A 47 -7.20 12.05 10.41
N GLY A 48 -6.69 11.46 11.49
CA GLY A 48 -5.36 10.84 11.50
C GLY A 48 -5.25 9.69 10.49
N CYS A 49 -6.25 8.81 10.45
CA CYS A 49 -6.32 7.72 9.49
C CYS A 49 -6.40 8.22 8.04
N LEU A 50 -7.20 9.26 7.78
CA LEU A 50 -7.35 9.83 6.44
C LEU A 50 -6.06 10.48 5.95
N LEU A 51 -5.35 11.20 6.84
CA LEU A 51 -4.09 11.85 6.50
C LEU A 51 -2.98 10.81 6.23
N ALA A 52 -2.83 9.83 7.13
CA ALA A 52 -1.83 8.78 6.98
C ALA A 52 -2.11 7.91 5.75
N GLY A 53 -3.35 7.47 5.61
CA GLY A 53 -3.80 6.64 4.50
C GLY A 53 -3.71 7.36 3.15
N GLY A 54 -4.15 8.61 3.07
CA GLY A 54 -4.05 9.42 1.85
C GLY A 54 -2.59 9.62 1.42
N SER A 55 -1.69 9.80 2.39
CA SER A 55 -0.25 9.92 2.15
C SER A 55 0.35 8.61 1.63
N ILE A 56 -0.07 7.45 2.16
CA ILE A 56 0.36 6.13 1.67
C ILE A 56 -0.10 5.90 0.23
N LEU A 57 -1.35 6.22 -0.09
CA LEU A 57 -1.89 6.13 -1.45
C LEU A 57 -1.12 7.03 -2.42
N ALA A 58 -0.68 8.22 -1.96
CA ALA A 58 0.14 9.12 -2.77
C ALA A 58 1.57 8.59 -3.00
N MET A 59 2.10 7.71 -2.14
CA MET A 59 3.39 7.03 -2.34
C MET A 59 3.27 5.77 -3.19
N ALA A 60 2.11 5.12 -3.17
CA ALA A 60 1.88 3.88 -3.90
C ALA A 60 1.81 4.13 -5.41
N ARG A 61 2.15 3.11 -6.21
CA ARG A 61 1.92 3.17 -7.65
C ARG A 61 0.41 3.07 -7.93
N PRO A 62 -0.16 3.96 -8.77
CA PRO A 62 -1.60 4.04 -8.98
C PRO A 62 -2.21 2.72 -9.48
N VAL A 63 -1.46 1.94 -10.27
CA VAL A 63 -1.90 0.64 -10.79
C VAL A 63 -2.03 -0.41 -9.70
N LEU A 64 -1.06 -0.51 -8.77
CA LEU A 64 -1.11 -1.45 -7.66
C LEU A 64 -2.21 -1.07 -6.67
N SER A 65 -2.31 0.22 -6.36
CA SER A 65 -3.33 0.74 -5.47
C SER A 65 -4.75 0.50 -6.03
N ALA A 66 -4.96 0.74 -7.34
CA ALA A 66 -6.23 0.44 -8.00
C ALA A 66 -6.56 -1.05 -7.97
N PHE A 67 -5.57 -1.94 -8.14
CA PHE A 67 -5.76 -3.39 -8.03
C PHE A 67 -6.16 -3.82 -6.61
N PHE A 68 -5.50 -3.29 -5.58
CA PHE A 68 -5.90 -3.59 -4.20
C PHE A 68 -7.26 -2.96 -3.85
N ALA A 69 -7.59 -1.80 -4.41
CA ALA A 69 -8.89 -1.17 -4.25
C ALA A 69 -10.02 -2.00 -4.88
N THR A 70 -9.82 -2.60 -6.06
CA THR A 70 -10.84 -3.48 -6.66
C THR A 70 -11.02 -4.76 -5.84
N LEU A 71 -9.93 -5.36 -5.35
CA LEU A 71 -10.03 -6.52 -4.44
C LEU A 71 -10.72 -6.16 -3.12
N GLY A 72 -10.36 -5.01 -2.53
CA GLY A 72 -11.00 -4.48 -1.33
C GLY A 72 -12.49 -4.20 -1.54
N LEU A 73 -12.87 -3.68 -2.72
CA LEU A 73 -14.27 -3.44 -3.08
C LEU A 73 -15.06 -4.74 -3.20
N ILE A 74 -14.52 -5.76 -3.88
CA ILE A 74 -15.16 -7.08 -3.95
C ILE A 74 -15.33 -7.66 -2.54
N GLY A 75 -14.28 -7.61 -1.71
CA GLY A 75 -14.33 -8.08 -0.33
C GLY A 75 -15.37 -7.34 0.51
N GLY A 76 -15.39 -6.00 0.45
CA GLY A 76 -16.34 -5.17 1.19
C GLY A 76 -17.79 -5.42 0.76
N LEU A 77 -18.05 -5.55 -0.53
CA LEU A 77 -19.39 -5.91 -1.04
C LEU A 77 -19.83 -7.27 -0.51
N PHE A 78 -18.93 -8.27 -0.52
CA PHE A 78 -19.23 -9.61 0.01
C PHE A 78 -19.48 -9.61 1.52
N VAL A 79 -18.77 -8.78 2.29
CA VAL A 79 -18.89 -8.73 3.75
C VAL A 79 -20.11 -7.93 4.19
N PHE A 80 -20.38 -6.76 3.59
CA PHE A 80 -21.38 -5.83 4.11
C PHE A 80 -22.70 -5.80 3.33
N LEU A 81 -22.68 -6.07 2.02
CA LEU A 81 -23.88 -5.99 1.18
C LEU A 81 -24.52 -7.35 0.91
N ARG A 82 -23.83 -8.46 1.21
CA ARG A 82 -24.41 -9.80 1.08
C ARG A 82 -25.62 -9.98 2.02
N PRO A 83 -26.78 -10.43 1.51
CA PRO A 83 -27.92 -10.79 2.34
C PRO A 83 -27.56 -11.86 3.37
N GLY A 84 -27.99 -11.69 4.63
CA GLY A 84 -27.68 -12.63 5.72
C GLY A 84 -26.25 -12.55 6.24
N SER A 85 -25.51 -11.47 5.95
CA SER A 85 -24.21 -11.24 6.58
C SER A 85 -24.36 -10.95 8.07
N GLN A 86 -23.73 -11.78 8.91
CA GLN A 86 -23.67 -11.60 10.36
C GLN A 86 -23.00 -10.28 10.78
N TYR A 87 -22.14 -9.72 9.92
CA TYR A 87 -21.40 -8.48 10.19
C TYR A 87 -22.21 -7.21 9.88
N ALA A 88 -23.31 -7.34 9.15
CA ALA A 88 -24.07 -6.20 8.62
C ALA A 88 -25.59 -6.35 8.81
N GLU A 89 -26.03 -7.33 9.60
CA GLU A 89 -27.45 -7.65 9.77
C GLU A 89 -28.24 -6.51 10.41
N SER A 90 -27.66 -5.82 11.39
CA SER A 90 -28.25 -4.67 12.08
C SER A 90 -27.98 -3.32 11.41
N MET A 91 -27.20 -3.29 10.33
CA MET A 91 -26.79 -2.05 9.67
C MET A 91 -27.84 -1.57 8.66
N VAL A 92 -28.13 -0.27 8.67
CA VAL A 92 -28.93 0.37 7.63
C VAL A 92 -28.13 0.45 6.33
N LEU A 93 -28.79 0.47 5.17
CA LEU A 93 -28.14 0.44 3.85
C LEU A 93 -27.00 1.47 3.69
N TRP A 94 -27.18 2.70 4.17
CA TRP A 94 -26.12 3.72 4.12
C TRP A 94 -24.88 3.34 4.95
N GLN A 95 -25.07 2.75 6.12
CA GLN A 95 -23.96 2.27 6.95
C GLN A 95 -23.22 1.12 6.26
N LYS A 96 -23.92 0.26 5.51
CA LYS A 96 -23.28 -0.80 4.70
C LYS A 96 -22.38 -0.23 3.61
N PHE A 97 -22.83 0.81 2.91
CA PHE A 97 -22.02 1.51 1.91
C PHE A 97 -20.81 2.20 2.52
N LEU A 98 -21.00 2.92 3.63
CA LEU A 98 -19.90 3.58 4.34
C LEU A 98 -18.87 2.58 4.86
N SER A 99 -19.31 1.48 5.48
CA SER A 99 -18.44 0.40 5.96
C SER A 99 -17.69 -0.28 4.81
N THR A 100 -18.36 -0.48 3.67
CA THR A 100 -17.71 -0.98 2.45
C THR A 100 -16.62 -0.03 2.00
N ALA A 101 -16.91 1.27 1.88
CA ALA A 101 -15.94 2.27 1.45
C ALA A 101 -14.73 2.35 2.39
N LEU A 102 -14.97 2.34 3.71
CA LEU A 102 -13.90 2.31 4.71
C LEU A 102 -13.09 1.01 4.63
N PHE A 103 -13.74 -0.12 4.43
CA PHE A 103 -13.06 -1.40 4.24
C PHE A 103 -12.15 -1.37 3.01
N VAL A 104 -12.63 -0.87 1.87
CA VAL A 104 -11.80 -0.70 0.67
C VAL A 104 -10.60 0.18 0.99
N TYR A 105 -10.84 1.36 1.59
CA TYR A 105 -9.79 2.31 1.93
C TYR A 105 -8.69 1.68 2.80
N PHE A 106 -9.05 1.08 3.93
CA PHE A 106 -8.08 0.46 4.83
C PHE A 106 -7.41 -0.78 4.23
N TYR A 107 -8.15 -1.59 3.47
CA TYR A 107 -7.60 -2.74 2.77
C TYR A 107 -6.51 -2.31 1.78
N THR A 108 -6.80 -1.32 0.94
CA THR A 108 -5.84 -0.77 -0.03
C THR A 108 -4.61 -0.21 0.66
N ILE A 109 -4.79 0.61 1.70
CA ILE A 109 -3.68 1.20 2.45
C ILE A 109 -2.80 0.14 3.09
N LEU A 110 -3.39 -0.91 3.66
CA LEU A 110 -2.64 -1.98 4.31
C LEU A 110 -1.77 -2.71 3.28
N TRP A 111 -2.34 -3.08 2.13
CA TRP A 111 -1.58 -3.75 1.08
C TRP A 111 -0.54 -2.86 0.41
N ASP A 112 -0.87 -1.58 0.17
CA ASP A 112 0.09 -0.61 -0.34
C ASP A 112 1.24 -0.42 0.65
N SER A 113 0.97 -0.35 1.96
CA SER A 113 2.00 -0.26 2.99
C SER A 113 2.93 -1.47 2.98
N ILE A 114 2.40 -2.68 2.84
CA ILE A 114 3.19 -3.92 2.73
C ILE A 114 4.07 -3.88 1.47
N ALA A 115 3.50 -3.52 0.32
CA ALA A 115 4.23 -3.44 -0.94
C ALA A 115 5.36 -2.42 -0.88
N LEU A 116 5.10 -1.28 -0.24
CA LEU A 116 6.10 -0.26 0.04
C LEU A 116 7.21 -0.81 0.94
N VAL A 117 6.88 -1.41 2.09
CA VAL A 117 7.90 -2.01 2.98
C VAL A 117 8.73 -3.06 2.24
N ALA A 118 8.11 -3.91 1.42
CA ALA A 118 8.82 -4.89 0.61
C ALA A 118 9.77 -4.23 -0.41
N ALA A 119 9.34 -3.16 -1.07
CA ALA A 119 10.20 -2.39 -1.98
C ALA A 119 11.37 -1.71 -1.24
N ALA A 120 11.12 -1.17 -0.04
CA ALA A 120 12.16 -0.59 0.79
C ALA A 120 13.21 -1.63 1.20
N LEU A 121 12.76 -2.82 1.63
CA LEU A 121 13.65 -3.94 1.96
C LEU A 121 14.45 -4.41 0.74
N TYR A 122 13.79 -4.59 -0.42
CA TYR A 122 14.47 -4.96 -1.65
C TYR A 122 15.58 -3.97 -2.00
N ASN A 123 15.29 -2.67 -1.96
CA ASN A 123 16.27 -1.63 -2.26
C ASN A 123 17.42 -1.61 -1.23
N PHE A 124 17.10 -1.77 0.06
CA PHE A 124 18.11 -1.87 1.11
C PHE A 124 19.08 -3.03 0.83
N PHE A 125 18.57 -4.24 0.58
CA PHE A 125 19.40 -5.41 0.30
C PHE A 125 20.15 -5.30 -1.02
N SER A 126 19.54 -4.71 -2.07
CA SER A 126 20.21 -4.52 -3.35
C SER A 126 21.36 -3.50 -3.29
N ASP A 127 21.20 -2.42 -2.50
CA ASP A 127 22.19 -1.34 -2.40
C ASP A 127 23.29 -1.63 -1.35
N THR A 128 22.96 -2.22 -0.19
CA THR A 128 23.95 -2.43 0.89
C THR A 128 24.67 -3.76 0.84
N VAL A 129 24.02 -4.83 0.36
CA VAL A 129 24.61 -6.19 0.39
C VAL A 129 25.22 -6.58 -0.97
N GLY A 130 25.05 -5.74 -2.01
CA GLY A 130 25.57 -6.03 -3.35
C GLY A 130 24.91 -7.24 -4.02
N LEU A 131 23.85 -7.80 -3.42
CA LEU A 131 22.97 -8.84 -4.00
C LEU A 131 22.04 -8.27 -5.09
N GLY A 132 22.31 -7.06 -5.56
CA GLY A 132 21.54 -6.33 -6.56
C GLY A 132 21.60 -7.01 -7.92
N GLY A 133 20.59 -7.83 -8.16
CA GLY A 133 20.24 -8.37 -9.47
C GLY A 133 20.96 -9.67 -9.78
N ILE A 134 20.17 -10.68 -10.15
CA ILE A 134 20.66 -11.75 -11.01
C ILE A 134 21.16 -11.06 -12.29
N LYS A 135 22.47 -10.85 -12.38
CA LYS A 135 23.13 -10.53 -13.64
C LYS A 135 23.07 -11.81 -14.47
N LEU A 136 22.01 -11.96 -15.25
CA LEU A 136 22.00 -12.93 -16.34
C LEU A 136 23.01 -12.41 -17.37
N ASP A 137 24.28 -12.73 -17.16
CA ASP A 137 25.23 -12.83 -18.27
C ASP A 137 24.74 -14.01 -19.10
N LEU A 138 23.87 -13.73 -20.07
CA LEU A 138 23.71 -14.61 -21.22
C LEU A 138 24.99 -14.43 -22.02
N GLU A 139 26.00 -15.22 -21.66
CA GLU A 139 27.17 -15.50 -22.47
C GLU A 139 26.62 -15.96 -23.83
N SER A 140 26.77 -15.12 -24.85
CA SER A 140 26.51 -15.54 -26.22
C SER A 140 27.47 -16.66 -26.50
N ASP A 141 26.96 -17.88 -26.66
CA ASP A 141 27.70 -19.02 -27.22
C ASP A 141 28.21 -18.63 -28.63
N GLU A 142 29.34 -17.92 -28.69
CA GLU A 142 30.22 -17.87 -29.86
C GLU A 142 31.05 -19.15 -29.88
N THR A 143 30.35 -20.29 -29.96
CA THR A 143 30.97 -21.59 -30.25
C THR A 143 30.14 -22.32 -31.29
N SER A 144 30.19 -21.83 -32.54
CA SER A 144 30.14 -22.67 -33.73
C SER A 144 30.33 -21.84 -35.00
N GLY A 145 31.54 -21.87 -35.57
CA GLY A 145 31.70 -21.58 -37.00
C GLY A 145 32.96 -20.89 -37.50
N GLU A 146 34.12 -20.97 -36.84
CA GLU A 146 35.38 -20.92 -37.58
C GLU A 146 35.90 -22.34 -37.78
N ALA A 147 35.69 -22.86 -38.99
CA ALA A 147 36.56 -23.87 -39.59
C ALA A 147 36.47 -23.72 -41.11
N SER A 148 37.50 -23.06 -41.65
CA SER A 148 38.17 -23.30 -42.95
C SER A 148 37.32 -23.57 -44.19
#